data_AF-A0A2Z6NSK9-F1
#
_entry.id   AF-A0A2Z6NSK9-F1
#
_cell.length_a   1.000
_cell.length_b   1.000
_cell.length_c   1.000
_cell.angle_alpha   90.00
_cell.angle_beta   90.00
_cell.angle_gamma   90.00
#
_symmetry.space_group_name_H-M   'P 1'
#
loop_
_entity.id
_entity.type
_entity.pdbx_description
1 polymer ?
#
loop_
_entity_poly.entity_id
_entity_poly.type
_entity_poly.pdbx_seq_one_letter_code
_entity_poly.pdbx_strand_id
1 'polypeptide(L)'
;MLVLWSSKLQPCPKISKPFIFALLGPALFHTIGHISACVSFSKVAVSFTHVIKSAEPVFSVIFSSVLGDRYPIQVWLSILPIVLGCSLAAVTEVSFNVQGLWCALISNFAIFVEGSQWIPGYYKALEAIGKPSTFYIWVLVSGVFYHLYNQSSYQALDEISPLTFSVGNTMKRVVVIVSSVLVFRNPVRPLNGLGSAIAILGTFLYSQATAAKKAKKIEGEKSS
;
A
#
# COMPACT_ATOMS: atom_id res chain seq x y z
N MET A 1 0.39 -21.08 6.86
CA MET A 1 1.46 -21.29 7.85
C MET A 1 1.57 -22.72 8.37
N LEU A 2 0.54 -23.31 9.00
CA LEU A 2 0.62 -24.70 9.49
C LEU A 2 1.04 -25.73 8.42
N VAL A 3 0.51 -25.58 7.19
CA VAL A 3 0.90 -26.40 6.03
C VAL A 3 2.36 -26.18 5.62
N LEU A 4 2.88 -24.96 5.72
CA LEU A 4 4.28 -24.62 5.34
C LEU A 4 5.28 -25.13 6.38
N TRP A 5 4.93 -25.06 7.66
CA TRP A 5 5.76 -25.61 8.74
C TRP A 5 5.75 -27.13 8.75
N SER A 6 4.58 -27.76 8.53
CA SER A 6 4.46 -29.22 8.44
C SER A 6 5.15 -29.80 7.20
N SER A 7 5.13 -29.09 6.07
CA SER A 7 5.88 -29.47 4.85
C SER A 7 7.37 -29.11 4.89
N LYS A 8 7.87 -28.52 5.98
CA LYS A 8 9.26 -28.05 6.16
C LYS A 8 9.74 -27.05 5.10
N LEU A 9 8.82 -26.42 4.36
CA LEU A 9 9.14 -25.37 3.39
C LEU A 9 9.60 -24.07 4.08
N GLN A 10 9.25 -23.88 5.36
CA GLN A 10 9.73 -22.78 6.18
C GLN A 10 10.11 -23.27 7.59
N PRO A 11 11.26 -22.87 8.17
CA PRO A 11 11.59 -23.24 9.55
C PRO A 11 10.54 -22.70 10.52
N CYS A 12 10.19 -23.51 11.50
CA CYS A 12 9.26 -23.13 12.55
C CYS A 12 9.87 -21.99 13.39
N PRO A 13 9.18 -20.85 13.56
CA PRO A 13 9.75 -19.70 14.26
C PRO A 13 9.97 -20.00 15.75
N LYS A 14 11.09 -19.53 16.31
CA LYS A 14 11.32 -19.57 17.75
C LYS A 14 10.55 -18.43 18.41
N ILE A 15 9.42 -18.75 19.03
CA ILE A 15 8.56 -17.76 19.68
C ILE A 15 9.07 -17.52 21.09
N SER A 16 9.41 -16.27 21.41
CA SER A 16 9.75 -15.82 22.76
C SER A 16 8.80 -14.71 23.22
N LYS A 17 8.63 -14.53 24.54
CA LYS A 17 7.81 -13.43 25.07
C LYS A 17 8.31 -12.05 24.58
N PRO A 18 9.62 -11.73 24.60
CA PRO A 18 10.12 -10.47 24.05
C PRO A 18 9.81 -10.30 22.56
N PHE A 19 9.89 -11.38 21.77
CA PHE A 19 9.55 -11.35 20.36
C PHE A 19 8.07 -10.99 20.13
N ILE A 20 7.15 -11.57 20.91
CA ILE A 20 5.71 -11.24 20.81
C ILE A 20 5.48 -9.75 21.12
N PHE A 21 6.09 -9.23 22.19
CA PHE A 21 5.95 -7.81 22.54
C PHE A 21 6.53 -6.89 21.46
N ALA A 22 7.66 -7.24 20.85
CA ALA A 22 8.23 -6.50 19.73
C ALA A 22 7.33 -6.52 18.48
N LEU A 23 6.55 -7.59 18.28
CA LEU A 23 5.66 -7.76 17.13
C LEU A 23 4.35 -6.97 17.25
N LEU A 24 3.90 -6.65 18.47
CA LEU A 24 2.61 -5.98 18.69
C LEU A 24 2.51 -4.64 17.95
N GLY A 25 3.56 -3.82 17.97
CA GLY A 25 3.59 -2.53 17.28
C GLY A 25 3.42 -2.67 15.76
N PRO A 26 4.32 -3.40 15.06
CA PRO A 26 4.19 -3.66 13.64
C PRO A 26 2.85 -4.31 13.25
N ALA A 27 2.35 -5.27 14.04
CA ALA A 27 1.07 -5.93 13.78
C ALA A 27 -0.11 -4.95 13.90
N LEU A 28 -0.09 -4.07 14.89
CA LEU A 28 -1.09 -3.01 15.06
C LEU A 28 -1.11 -2.08 13.85
N PHE A 29 0.05 -1.53 13.46
CA PHE A 29 0.13 -0.61 12.31
C PHE A 29 -0.22 -1.29 10.98
N HIS A 30 0.13 -2.56 10.79
CA HIS A 30 -0.27 -3.33 9.61
C HIS A 30 -1.79 -3.55 9.55
N THR A 31 -2.40 -3.93 10.67
CA THR A 31 -3.86 -4.11 10.79
C THR A 31 -4.60 -2.82 10.47
N ILE A 32 -4.16 -1.74 11.10
CA ILE A 32 -4.67 -0.38 10.90
C ILE A 32 -4.57 0.01 9.41
N GLY A 33 -3.39 -0.15 8.80
CA GLY A 33 -3.16 0.19 7.38
C GLY A 33 -3.97 -0.68 6.41
N HIS A 34 -4.25 -1.93 6.78
CA HIS A 34 -5.08 -2.83 5.97
C HIS A 34 -6.55 -2.43 6.01
N ILE A 35 -7.12 -2.24 7.20
CA ILE A 35 -8.52 -1.83 7.37
C ILE A 35 -8.80 -0.52 6.63
N SER A 36 -7.92 0.47 6.83
CA SER A 36 -7.88 1.73 6.10
C SER A 36 -7.98 1.56 4.57
N ALA A 37 -7.18 0.67 4.00
CA ALA A 37 -7.17 0.41 2.56
C ALA A 37 -8.49 -0.24 2.11
N CYS A 38 -9.00 -1.23 2.85
CA CYS A 38 -10.27 -1.88 2.57
C CYS A 38 -11.45 -0.90 2.59
N VAL A 39 -11.47 0.04 3.56
CA VAL A 39 -12.49 1.09 3.63
C VAL A 39 -12.35 2.07 2.47
N SER A 40 -11.14 2.43 2.06
CA SER A 40 -10.97 3.23 0.85
C SER A 40 -11.55 2.51 -0.38
N PHE A 41 -11.24 1.21 -0.56
CA PHE A 41 -11.79 0.41 -1.67
C PHE A 41 -13.32 0.27 -1.65
N SER A 42 -13.99 0.42 -0.50
CA SER A 42 -15.45 0.41 -0.44
C SER A 42 -16.10 1.73 -0.87
N LYS A 43 -15.33 2.83 -0.92
CA LYS A 43 -15.83 4.19 -1.18
C LYS A 43 -15.37 4.80 -2.49
N VAL A 44 -14.19 4.43 -2.97
CA VAL A 44 -13.56 5.01 -4.16
C VAL A 44 -12.99 3.92 -5.06
N ALA A 45 -12.66 4.27 -6.31
CA ALA A 45 -12.05 3.33 -7.24
C ALA A 45 -10.72 2.78 -6.70
N VAL A 46 -10.49 1.47 -6.90
CA VAL A 46 -9.26 0.78 -6.47
C VAL A 46 -8.00 1.47 -7.03
N SER A 47 -8.05 1.89 -8.31
CA SER A 47 -6.99 2.67 -8.95
C SER A 47 -6.69 3.96 -8.18
N PHE A 48 -7.72 4.71 -7.81
CA PHE A 48 -7.57 5.97 -7.08
C PHE A 48 -6.96 5.77 -5.68
N THR A 49 -7.42 4.78 -4.91
CA THR A 49 -6.80 4.43 -3.61
C THR A 49 -5.31 4.14 -3.76
N HIS A 50 -4.90 3.43 -4.82
CA HIS A 50 -3.50 3.14 -5.05
C HIS A 50 -2.68 4.34 -5.52
N VAL A 51 -3.29 5.30 -6.23
CA VAL A 51 -2.67 6.59 -6.55
C VAL A 51 -2.38 7.36 -5.26
N ILE A 52 -3.34 7.51 -4.36
CA ILE A 52 -3.11 8.21 -3.07
C ILE A 52 -2.03 7.51 -2.25
N LYS A 53 -2.05 6.17 -2.20
CA LYS A 53 -1.02 5.42 -1.47
C LYS A 53 0.37 5.59 -2.10
N SER A 54 0.49 5.90 -3.39
CA SER A 54 1.80 6.18 -4.01
C SER A 54 2.54 7.38 -3.39
N ALA A 55 1.86 8.20 -2.57
CA ALA A 55 2.45 9.27 -1.77
C ALA A 55 3.18 8.81 -0.48
N GLU A 56 3.19 7.51 -0.15
CA GLU A 56 3.93 6.95 0.99
C GLU A 56 5.41 7.42 1.10
N PRO A 57 6.19 7.53 0.00
CA PRO A 57 7.55 8.07 0.04
C PRO A 57 7.67 9.46 0.66
N VAL A 58 6.65 10.30 0.48
CA VAL A 58 6.62 11.66 1.02
C VAL A 58 6.62 11.62 2.54
N PHE A 59 5.76 10.79 3.13
CA PHE A 59 5.70 10.59 4.57
C PHE A 59 6.98 9.95 5.10
N SER A 60 7.53 8.95 4.40
CA SER A 60 8.77 8.28 4.79
C SER A 60 9.96 9.24 4.85
N VAL A 61 10.13 10.10 3.83
CA VAL A 61 11.22 11.09 3.81
C VAL A 61 11.05 12.14 4.89
N ILE A 62 9.85 12.72 5.04
CA ILE A 62 9.59 13.74 6.06
C ILE A 62 9.88 13.18 7.45
N PHE A 63 9.33 12.00 7.76
CA PHE A 63 9.52 11.37 9.06
C PHE A 63 10.99 11.05 9.34
N SER A 64 11.68 10.42 8.38
CA SER A 64 13.11 10.09 8.54
C SER A 64 13.97 11.35 8.67
N SER A 65 13.64 12.43 7.95
CA SER A 65 14.32 13.71 8.09
C SER A 65 14.09 14.40 9.42
N VAL A 66 12.90 14.29 10.01
CA VAL A 66 12.63 14.75 11.39
C VAL A 66 13.47 13.97 12.40
N LEU A 67 13.73 12.68 12.15
CA LEU A 67 14.63 11.85 12.96
C LEU A 67 16.13 12.10 12.71
N GLY A 68 16.48 13.02 11.80
CA GLY A 68 17.86 13.44 11.53
C GLY A 68 18.45 12.99 10.20
N ASP A 69 17.75 12.17 9.41
CA ASP A 69 18.26 11.70 8.12
C ASP A 69 18.27 12.83 7.07
N ARG A 70 19.44 13.06 6.48
CA ARG A 70 19.58 13.98 5.34
C ARG A 70 19.44 13.23 4.02
N TYR A 71 18.67 13.77 3.09
CA TYR A 71 18.50 13.24 1.74
C TYR A 71 19.03 14.23 0.71
N PRO A 72 19.58 13.73 -0.41
CA PRO A 72 20.09 14.58 -1.46
C PRO A 72 18.93 15.27 -2.19
N ILE A 73 19.21 16.40 -2.84
CA ILE A 73 18.17 17.25 -3.45
C ILE A 73 17.32 16.51 -4.49
N GLN A 74 17.87 15.48 -5.17
CA GLN A 74 17.13 14.66 -6.12
C GLN A 74 15.93 13.95 -5.46
N VAL A 75 16.04 13.55 -4.19
CA VAL A 75 14.95 12.90 -3.46
C VAL A 75 13.83 13.91 -3.20
N TRP A 76 14.16 15.15 -2.80
CA TRP A 76 13.17 16.21 -2.61
C TRP A 76 12.51 16.64 -3.92
N LEU A 77 13.27 16.76 -5.00
CA LEU A 77 12.71 17.08 -6.32
C LEU A 77 11.78 15.99 -6.83
N SER A 78 12.06 14.72 -6.54
CA SER A 78 11.17 13.61 -6.91
C SER A 78 9.86 13.56 -6.13
N ILE A 79 9.77 14.19 -4.95
CA ILE A 79 8.55 14.30 -4.16
C ILE A 79 7.53 15.24 -4.83
N LEU A 80 8.00 16.31 -5.50
CA LEU A 80 7.13 17.29 -6.16
C LEU A 80 6.13 16.65 -7.14
N PRO A 81 6.55 15.85 -8.14
CA PRO A 81 5.61 15.18 -9.03
C PRO A 81 4.71 14.18 -8.30
N ILE A 82 5.17 13.53 -7.22
CA ILE A 82 4.29 12.64 -6.43
C ILE A 82 3.13 13.44 -5.84
N VAL A 83 3.42 14.55 -5.16
CA VAL A 83 2.41 15.40 -4.52
C VAL A 83 1.50 16.04 -5.56
N LEU A 84 2.07 16.63 -6.63
CA LEU A 84 1.29 17.24 -7.71
C LEU A 84 0.40 16.23 -8.42
N GLY A 85 0.92 15.06 -8.74
CA GLY A 85 0.16 13.99 -9.41
C GLY A 85 -0.98 13.45 -8.54
N CYS A 86 -0.71 13.15 -7.26
CA CYS A 86 -1.74 12.70 -6.33
C CYS A 86 -2.82 13.76 -6.11
N SER A 87 -2.42 15.03 -6.01
CA SER A 87 -3.35 16.15 -5.83
C SER A 87 -4.23 16.32 -7.07
N LEU A 88 -3.63 16.31 -8.26
CA LEU A 88 -4.36 16.43 -9.53
C LEU A 88 -5.32 15.26 -9.75
N ALA A 89 -4.88 14.03 -9.46
CA ALA A 89 -5.73 12.84 -9.53
C ALA A 89 -6.91 12.95 -8.55
N ALA A 90 -6.67 13.40 -7.31
CA ALA A 90 -7.70 13.58 -6.29
C ALA A 90 -8.78 14.58 -6.70
N VAL A 91 -8.40 15.77 -7.16
CA VAL A 91 -9.38 16.81 -7.54
C VAL A 91 -10.18 16.47 -8.79
N THR A 92 -9.73 15.50 -9.59
CA THR A 92 -10.37 15.11 -10.86
C THR A 92 -11.02 13.74 -10.84
N GLU A 93 -10.98 13.05 -9.70
CA GLU A 93 -11.57 11.73 -9.52
C GLU A 93 -13.10 11.79 -9.61
N VAL A 94 -13.69 10.89 -10.40
CA VAL A 94 -15.15 10.85 -10.62
C VAL A 94 -15.85 10.30 -9.38
N SER A 95 -15.22 9.36 -8.69
CA SER A 95 -15.74 8.74 -7.47
C SER A 95 -15.21 9.42 -6.20
N PHE A 96 -14.87 10.72 -6.26
CA PHE A 96 -14.19 11.38 -5.15
C PHE A 96 -15.04 11.34 -3.87
N ASN A 97 -14.49 10.74 -2.83
CA ASN A 97 -15.10 10.67 -1.51
C ASN A 97 -14.08 11.11 -0.46
N VAL A 98 -14.34 12.23 0.21
CA VAL A 98 -13.45 12.81 1.23
C VAL A 98 -13.19 11.84 2.39
N GLN A 99 -14.22 11.07 2.80
CA GLN A 99 -14.05 10.03 3.81
C GLN A 99 -13.14 8.90 3.30
N GLY A 100 -13.30 8.47 2.04
CA GLY A 100 -12.42 7.49 1.40
C GLY A 100 -10.97 7.97 1.24
N LEU A 101 -10.78 9.27 1.00
CA LEU A 101 -9.47 9.94 0.96
C LEU A 101 -8.82 9.97 2.34
N TRP A 102 -9.53 10.45 3.36
CA TRP A 102 -9.01 10.48 4.74
C TRP A 102 -8.75 9.07 5.27
N CYS A 103 -9.58 8.08 4.94
CA CYS A 103 -9.31 6.69 5.29
C CYS A 103 -8.06 6.16 4.59
N ALA A 104 -7.82 6.53 3.33
CA ALA A 104 -6.59 6.17 2.63
C ALA A 104 -5.32 6.80 3.24
N LEU A 105 -5.47 7.97 3.87
CA LEU A 105 -4.38 8.73 4.51
C LEU A 105 -4.21 8.42 6.01
N ILE A 106 -5.30 8.11 6.73
CA ILE A 106 -5.38 7.97 8.18
C ILE A 106 -6.24 6.76 8.52
N SER A 107 -5.68 5.89 9.34
CA SER A 107 -6.06 4.48 9.35
C SER A 107 -6.85 4.02 10.58
N ASN A 108 -6.96 4.85 11.61
CA ASN A 108 -7.76 4.56 12.82
C ASN A 108 -9.22 5.03 12.75
N PHE A 109 -9.58 5.96 11.86
CA PHE A 109 -10.96 6.46 11.75
C PHE A 109 -11.90 5.47 11.03
N ALA A 110 -11.32 4.55 10.26
CA ALA A 110 -12.02 3.58 9.40
C ALA A 110 -12.94 2.62 10.19
N ILE A 111 -12.48 2.11 11.34
CA ILE A 111 -13.25 1.15 12.16
C ILE A 111 -14.50 1.80 12.75
N PHE A 112 -14.35 3.02 13.28
CA PHE A 112 -15.45 3.73 13.95
C PHE A 112 -16.58 4.10 12.99
N VAL A 113 -16.25 4.50 11.76
CA VAL A 113 -17.27 4.95 10.79
C VAL A 113 -17.97 3.79 10.09
N GLU A 114 -17.24 2.73 9.72
CA GLU A 114 -17.80 1.62 8.94
C GLU A 114 -18.40 0.50 9.80
N GLY A 115 -18.14 0.47 11.11
CA GLY A 115 -18.71 -0.55 12.00
C GLY A 115 -20.24 -0.61 11.92
N SER A 116 -20.90 0.55 11.77
CA SER A 116 -22.36 0.63 11.57
C SER A 116 -22.83 0.14 10.19
N GLN A 117 -21.95 0.15 9.19
CA GLN A 117 -22.26 -0.16 7.79
C GLN A 117 -22.00 -1.62 7.41
N TRP A 118 -21.40 -2.42 8.31
CA TRP A 118 -21.03 -3.80 7.99
C TRP A 118 -22.25 -4.68 7.70
N ILE A 119 -23.29 -4.60 8.53
CA ILE A 119 -24.51 -5.40 8.33
C ILE A 119 -25.21 -5.01 7.02
N PRO A 120 -25.50 -3.72 6.73
CA PRO A 120 -26.04 -3.30 5.43
C PRO A 120 -25.14 -3.69 4.24
N GLY A 121 -23.82 -3.52 4.38
CA GLY A 121 -22.85 -3.85 3.34
C GLY A 121 -22.80 -5.34 3.01
N TYR A 122 -22.94 -6.21 4.01
CA TYR A 122 -23.02 -7.65 3.83
C TYR A 122 -24.24 -8.04 2.99
N TYR A 123 -25.43 -7.52 3.29
CA TYR A 123 -26.63 -7.81 2.52
C TYR A 123 -26.52 -7.29 1.09
N LYS A 124 -26.00 -6.08 0.89
CA LYS A 124 -25.74 -5.52 -0.44
C LYS A 124 -24.77 -6.37 -1.27
N ALA A 125 -23.74 -6.94 -0.62
CA ALA A 125 -22.79 -7.82 -1.30
C ALA A 125 -23.43 -9.15 -1.71
N LEU A 126 -24.30 -9.72 -0.87
CA LEU A 126 -25.07 -10.91 -1.21
C LEU A 126 -26.03 -10.67 -2.38
N GLU A 127 -26.72 -9.53 -2.39
CA GLU A 127 -27.60 -9.13 -3.49
C GLU A 127 -26.83 -8.97 -4.80
N ALA A 128 -25.65 -8.34 -4.78
CA ALA A 128 -24.84 -8.12 -5.96
C ALA A 128 -24.28 -9.43 -6.57
N ILE A 129 -23.97 -10.43 -5.73
CA ILE A 129 -23.40 -11.71 -6.17
C ILE A 129 -24.48 -12.77 -6.45
N GLY A 130 -25.68 -12.59 -5.88
CA GLY A 130 -26.84 -13.47 -6.04
C GLY A 130 -26.77 -14.76 -5.21
N LYS A 131 -25.64 -15.48 -5.21
CA LYS A 131 -25.47 -16.74 -4.47
C LYS A 131 -24.54 -16.59 -3.25
N PRO A 132 -25.01 -16.87 -2.01
CA PRO A 132 -24.17 -16.78 -0.81
C PRO A 132 -22.91 -17.66 -0.87
N SER A 133 -23.01 -18.86 -1.42
CA SER A 133 -21.85 -19.76 -1.57
C SER A 133 -20.75 -19.15 -2.44
N THR A 134 -21.12 -18.45 -3.51
CA THR A 134 -20.18 -17.75 -4.39
C THR A 134 -19.50 -16.59 -3.65
N PHE A 135 -20.25 -15.83 -2.84
CA PHE A 135 -19.67 -14.79 -2.00
C PHE A 135 -18.63 -15.36 -1.02
N TYR A 136 -18.96 -16.42 -0.29
CA TYR A 136 -18.00 -17.02 0.66
C TYR A 136 -16.77 -17.59 -0.03
N ILE A 137 -16.91 -18.20 -1.20
CA ILE A 137 -15.77 -18.68 -2.00
C ILE A 137 -14.88 -17.49 -2.40
N TRP A 138 -15.44 -16.38 -2.90
CA TRP A 138 -14.66 -15.20 -3.25
C TRP A 138 -13.96 -14.56 -2.05
N VAL A 139 -14.62 -14.50 -0.89
CA VAL A 139 -14.02 -14.02 0.36
C VAL A 139 -12.85 -14.92 0.78
N LEU A 140 -13.02 -16.25 0.71
CA LEU A 140 -11.99 -17.21 1.06
C LEU A 140 -10.80 -17.13 0.11
N VAL A 141 -11.06 -17.11 -1.20
CA VAL A 141 -10.03 -16.98 -2.25
C VAL A 141 -9.27 -15.67 -2.08
N SER A 142 -9.97 -14.55 -1.87
CA SER A 142 -9.36 -13.25 -1.58
C SER A 142 -8.47 -13.29 -0.34
N GLY A 143 -8.92 -13.92 0.75
CA GLY A 143 -8.14 -14.11 1.97
C GLY A 143 -6.87 -14.94 1.75
N VAL A 144 -6.95 -16.01 0.96
CA VAL A 144 -5.77 -16.83 0.58
C VAL A 144 -4.77 -16.01 -0.23
N PHE A 145 -5.21 -15.32 -1.29
CA PHE A 145 -4.31 -14.49 -2.11
C PHE A 145 -3.72 -13.33 -1.31
N TYR A 146 -4.50 -12.69 -0.44
CA TYR A 146 -4.01 -11.64 0.44
C TYR A 146 -2.92 -12.16 1.39
N HIS A 147 -3.11 -13.34 1.98
CA HIS A 147 -2.09 -13.98 2.82
C HIS A 147 -0.81 -14.29 2.03
N LEU A 148 -0.93 -14.92 0.86
CA LEU A 148 0.22 -15.27 0.00
C LEU A 148 1.00 -14.03 -0.44
N TYR A 149 0.30 -12.96 -0.82
CA TYR A 149 0.91 -11.67 -1.15
C TYR A 149 1.70 -11.09 0.03
N ASN A 150 1.11 -11.05 1.23
CA ASN A 150 1.80 -10.51 2.41
C ASN A 150 3.00 -11.38 2.80
N GLN A 151 2.85 -12.71 2.78
CA GLN A 151 3.93 -13.64 3.08
C GLN A 151 5.13 -13.41 2.15
N SER A 152 4.89 -13.41 0.83
CA SER A 152 5.94 -13.18 -0.18
C SER A 152 6.60 -11.80 0.01
N SER A 153 5.81 -10.80 0.40
CA SER A 153 6.29 -9.44 0.65
C SER A 153 7.21 -9.38 1.88
N TYR A 154 6.85 -10.04 2.98
CA TYR A 154 7.71 -10.09 4.17
C TYR A 154 9.00 -10.88 3.92
N GLN A 155 8.94 -11.97 3.16
CA GLN A 155 10.14 -12.69 2.73
C GLN A 155 11.07 -11.79 1.91
N ALA A 156 10.53 -11.01 0.98
CA ALA A 156 11.32 -10.03 0.24
C ALA A 156 11.92 -8.95 1.14
N LEU A 157 11.18 -8.47 2.15
CA LEU A 157 11.65 -7.47 3.12
C LEU A 157 12.82 -7.98 3.97
N ASP A 158 12.92 -9.27 4.24
CA ASP A 158 14.05 -9.87 4.96
C ASP A 158 15.34 -9.87 4.10
N GLU A 159 15.21 -9.88 2.78
CA GLU A 159 16.34 -9.94 1.84
C GLU A 159 16.76 -8.56 1.28
N ILE A 160 15.85 -7.58 1.28
CA ILE A 160 16.09 -6.25 0.70
C ILE A 160 15.89 -5.15 1.73
N SER A 161 16.59 -4.02 1.55
CA SER A 161 16.43 -2.89 2.49
C SER A 161 15.00 -2.33 2.48
N PRO A 162 14.49 -1.80 3.62
CA PRO A 162 13.14 -1.22 3.73
C PRO A 162 12.82 -0.16 2.66
N LEU A 163 13.82 0.61 2.26
CA LEU A 163 13.71 1.58 1.19
C LEU A 163 13.45 0.93 -0.19
N THR A 164 14.20 -0.12 -0.54
CA THR A 164 13.99 -0.90 -1.77
C THR A 164 12.63 -1.60 -1.75
N PHE A 165 12.21 -2.08 -0.59
CA PHE A 165 10.88 -2.64 -0.40
C PHE A 165 9.77 -1.60 -0.61
N SER A 166 9.94 -0.37 -0.12
CA SER A 166 9.02 0.76 -0.36
C SER A 166 8.92 1.11 -1.86
N VAL A 167 10.03 1.07 -2.59
CA VAL A 167 10.06 1.21 -4.05
C VAL A 167 9.25 0.10 -4.73
N GLY A 168 9.52 -1.16 -4.39
CA GLY A 168 8.80 -2.31 -4.93
C GLY A 168 7.29 -2.24 -4.65
N ASN A 169 6.91 -1.75 -3.48
CA ASN A 169 5.52 -1.49 -3.15
C ASN A 169 4.87 -0.46 -4.06
N THR A 170 5.59 0.58 -4.47
CA THR A 170 5.04 1.52 -5.45
C THR A 170 4.93 0.90 -6.84
N MET A 171 5.92 0.14 -7.29
CA MET A 171 5.81 -0.56 -8.59
C MET A 171 4.62 -1.52 -8.62
N LYS A 172 4.39 -2.26 -7.54
CA LYS A 172 3.19 -3.10 -7.37
C LYS A 172 1.91 -2.27 -7.49
N ARG A 173 1.87 -1.05 -6.92
CA ARG A 173 0.71 -0.14 -7.04
C ARG A 173 0.44 0.26 -8.48
N VAL A 174 1.48 0.57 -9.27
CA VAL A 174 1.33 0.87 -10.70
C VAL A 174 0.63 -0.28 -11.43
N VAL A 175 1.10 -1.51 -11.20
CA VAL A 175 0.50 -2.71 -11.81
C VAL A 175 -0.97 -2.86 -11.41
N VAL A 176 -1.31 -2.65 -10.13
CA VAL A 176 -2.70 -2.72 -9.66
C VAL A 176 -3.56 -1.59 -10.22
N ILE A 177 -3.04 -0.37 -10.35
CA ILE A 177 -3.75 0.76 -10.98
C ILE A 177 -4.13 0.41 -12.41
N VAL A 178 -3.14 0.03 -13.24
CA VAL A 178 -3.38 -0.31 -14.64
C VAL A 178 -4.33 -1.50 -14.77
N SER A 179 -4.09 -2.58 -14.01
CA SER A 179 -4.93 -3.78 -14.06
C SER A 179 -6.37 -3.49 -13.62
N SER A 180 -6.56 -2.70 -12.56
CA SER A 180 -7.89 -2.35 -12.06
C SER A 180 -8.67 -1.48 -13.05
N VAL A 181 -8.02 -0.53 -13.73
CA VAL A 181 -8.66 0.27 -14.78
C VAL A 181 -9.09 -0.62 -15.96
N LEU A 182 -8.24 -1.56 -16.39
CA LEU A 182 -8.55 -2.47 -17.50
C LEU A 182 -9.69 -3.45 -17.16
N VAL A 183 -9.67 -4.00 -15.94
CA VAL A 183 -10.64 -5.01 -15.49
C VAL A 183 -11.99 -4.39 -15.14
N PHE A 184 -12.00 -3.35 -14.29
CA PHE A 184 -13.25 -2.72 -13.84
C PHE A 184 -13.80 -1.72 -14.85
N ARG A 185 -13.00 -1.32 -15.86
CA ARG A 185 -13.39 -0.34 -16.89
C ARG A 185 -13.99 0.94 -16.30
N ASN A 186 -13.52 1.33 -15.12
CA ASN A 186 -13.97 2.54 -14.46
C ASN A 186 -13.63 3.76 -15.35
N PRO A 187 -14.55 4.74 -15.49
CA PRO A 187 -14.32 5.91 -16.32
C PRO A 187 -13.21 6.78 -15.70
N VAL A 188 -12.01 6.70 -16.28
CA VAL A 188 -10.87 7.55 -15.90
C VAL A 188 -10.94 8.84 -16.70
N ARG A 189 -11.19 9.96 -16.02
CA ARG A 189 -11.09 11.29 -16.66
C ARG A 189 -9.66 11.49 -17.17
N PRO A 190 -9.46 12.07 -18.37
CA PRO A 190 -8.12 12.29 -18.91
C PRO A 190 -7.18 13.03 -17.94
N LEU A 191 -7.72 14.02 -17.19
CA LEU A 191 -6.95 14.77 -16.20
C LEU A 191 -6.59 13.94 -14.96
N ASN A 192 -7.44 13.00 -14.55
CA ASN A 192 -7.16 12.05 -13.47
C ASN A 192 -6.10 11.03 -13.91
N GLY A 193 -6.17 10.55 -15.15
CA GLY A 193 -5.15 9.71 -15.76
C GLY A 193 -3.79 10.41 -15.84
N LEU A 194 -3.78 11.69 -16.22
CA LEU A 194 -2.57 12.53 -16.23
C LEU A 194 -1.99 12.70 -14.82
N GLY A 195 -2.81 13.06 -13.83
CA GLY A 195 -2.36 13.15 -12.44
C GLY A 195 -1.77 11.84 -11.92
N SER A 196 -2.42 10.72 -12.22
CA SER A 196 -1.94 9.37 -11.89
C SER A 196 -0.59 9.08 -12.55
N ALA A 197 -0.42 9.41 -13.84
CA ALA A 197 0.83 9.22 -14.55
C ALA A 197 1.97 10.07 -13.96
N ILE A 198 1.70 11.33 -13.60
CA ILE A 198 2.67 12.23 -12.95
C ILE A 198 3.07 11.66 -11.58
N ALA A 199 2.11 11.16 -10.79
CA ALA A 199 2.39 10.57 -9.48
C ALA A 199 3.29 9.32 -9.61
N ILE A 200 2.95 8.43 -10.55
CA ILE A 200 3.71 7.22 -10.85
C ILE A 200 5.14 7.56 -11.29
N LEU A 201 5.30 8.53 -12.20
CA LEU A 201 6.60 9.02 -12.64
C LEU A 201 7.40 9.57 -11.46
N GLY A 202 6.76 10.37 -10.60
CA GLY A 202 7.41 10.90 -9.41
C GLY A 202 7.94 9.81 -8.49
N THR A 203 7.16 8.74 -8.25
CA THR A 203 7.64 7.65 -7.41
C THR A 203 8.74 6.84 -8.08
N PHE A 204 8.72 6.71 -9.40
CA PHE A 204 9.81 6.09 -10.15
C PHE A 204 11.11 6.91 -10.04
N LEU A 205 11.03 8.24 -10.14
CA LEU A 205 12.18 9.13 -9.92
C LEU A 205 12.70 9.06 -8.48
N TYR A 206 11.80 9.01 -7.49
CA TYR A 206 12.14 8.85 -6.08
C TYR A 206 12.91 7.55 -5.84
N SER A 207 12.44 6.46 -6.45
CA SER A 207 13.10 5.16 -6.42
C SER A 207 14.54 5.25 -6.91
N GLN A 208 14.76 5.84 -8.08
CA GLN A 208 16.09 5.98 -8.65
C GLN A 208 17.01 6.88 -7.79
N ALA A 209 16.48 8.02 -7.32
CA ALA A 209 17.24 8.95 -6.50
C ALA A 209 17.71 8.30 -5.19
N THR A 210 16.86 7.48 -4.56
CA THR A 210 17.20 6.86 -3.29
C THR A 210 18.07 5.60 -3.46
N ALA A 211 17.94 4.88 -4.58
CA ALA A 211 18.89 3.83 -4.97
C ALA A 211 20.31 4.39 -5.18
N ALA A 212 20.44 5.52 -5.87
CA ALA A 212 21.72 6.19 -6.10
C ALA A 212 22.38 6.67 -4.78
N LYS A 213 21.59 7.17 -3.82
CA LYS A 213 22.08 7.53 -2.48
C LYS A 213 22.68 6.31 -1.76
N LYS A 214 22.00 5.17 -1.82
CA LYS A 214 22.44 3.92 -1.16
C LYS A 214 23.75 3.39 -1.77
N ALA A 215 23.86 3.38 -3.09
CA ALA A 215 25.06 2.94 -3.79
C ALA A 215 26.31 3.74 -3.34
N LYS A 216 26.19 5.08 -3.30
CA LYS A 216 27.27 5.96 -2.82
C LYS A 216 27.66 5.73 -1.36
N LYS A 217 26.69 5.43 -0.48
CA LYS A 217 26.96 5.13 0.94
C LYS A 217 27.78 3.85 1.09
N ILE A 218 27.42 2.79 0.35
CA ILE A 218 28.11 1.49 0.39
C ILE A 218 29.54 1.61 -0.17
N GLU A 219 29.74 2.40 -1.23
CA GLU A 219 31.08 2.66 -1.78
C GLU A 219 31.97 3.40 -0.78
N GLY A 220 31.44 4.41 -0.08
CA GLY A 220 32.18 5.16 0.94
C GLY A 220 32.58 4.31 2.15
N GLU A 221 31.72 3.39 2.60
CA GLU A 221 32.02 2.46 3.70
C GLU A 221 33.05 1.39 3.31
N LYS A 222 33.13 0.99 2.03
CA LYS A 222 34.14 0.03 1.53
C LYS A 222 35.51 0.67 1.29
N SER A 223 35.57 1.99 1.10
CA SER A 223 36.80 2.75 0.87
C SER A 223 37.47 3.27 2.14
N SER A 224 36.86 3.03 3.31
CA SER A 224 37.30 3.52 4.62
C SER A 224 37.72 2.38 5.54
#